data_AF-A0A8K0NG18-F1
#
_entry.id   AF-A0A8K0NG18-F1
#
_cell.length_a   1.000
_cell.length_b   1.000
_cell.length_c   1.000
_cell.angle_alpha   90.00
_cell.angle_beta   90.00
_cell.angle_gamma   90.00
#
_symmetry.space_group_name_H-M   'P 1'
#
loop_
_entity.id
_entity.type
_entity.pdbx_description
1 polymer ?
#
loop_
_entity_poly.entity_id
_entity_poly.type
_entity_poly.pdbx_seq_one_letter_code
_entity_poly.pdbx_strand_id
1 'polypeptide(L)'
;MARVKEALESNDWAHTDAQDPPDAADLDGDDERDNLDPEDLGFGFDPADVEDLKGALWSADAQDGEDEAQPAEDEVARMEDMMRKLQAVREAGEGLPEAQRRRMAARAVKEVMREL
;
A
#
# COMPACT_ATOMS: atom_id res chain seq x y z
N MET A 1 6.83 7.76 18.15
CA MET A 1 5.47 7.91 17.58
C MET A 1 4.96 9.35 17.55
N ALA A 2 5.66 10.33 18.14
CA ALA A 2 5.22 11.74 18.16
C ALA A 2 5.02 12.35 16.76
N ARG A 3 5.98 12.14 15.84
CA ARG A 3 5.90 12.72 14.48
C ARG A 3 4.76 12.16 13.61
N VAL A 4 4.41 10.88 13.80
CA VAL A 4 3.30 10.24 13.07
C VAL A 4 1.95 10.75 13.59
N LYS A 5 1.86 10.97 14.92
CA LYS A 5 0.65 11.57 15.53
C LYS A 5 0.47 13.02 15.11
N GLU A 6 1.56 13.79 15.07
CA GLU A 6 1.58 15.17 14.58
C GLU A 6 1.15 15.26 13.12
N ALA A 7 1.63 14.37 12.24
CA ALA A 7 1.21 14.33 10.84
C ALA A 7 -0.29 14.05 10.68
N LEU A 8 -0.86 13.14 11.47
CA LEU A 8 -2.29 12.81 11.43
C LEU A 8 -3.17 13.93 12.01
N GLU A 9 -2.70 14.64 13.03
CA GLU A 9 -3.42 15.78 13.63
C GLU A 9 -3.30 17.07 12.79
N SER A 10 -2.25 17.20 11.98
CA SER A 10 -2.01 18.37 11.12
C SER A 10 -2.81 18.38 9.81
N ASN A 11 -3.42 17.26 9.44
CA ASN A 11 -4.23 17.19 8.22
C ASN A 11 -5.69 17.56 8.55
N ASP A 12 -6.00 18.85 8.37
CA ASP A 12 -7.34 19.39 8.55
C ASP A 12 -8.20 19.10 7.32
N TRP A 13 -8.76 17.89 7.26
CA TRP A 13 -9.69 17.47 6.21
C TRP A 13 -11.03 18.23 6.25
N ALA A 14 -11.26 19.06 7.27
CA ALA A 14 -12.42 19.93 7.34
C ALA A 14 -12.19 21.18 6.48
N HIS A 15 -12.17 21.01 5.16
CA HIS A 15 -12.41 22.12 4.24
C HIS A 15 -13.91 22.49 4.30
N THR A 16 -14.33 23.04 5.44
CA THR A 16 -15.69 23.51 5.69
C THR A 16 -15.61 24.97 6.12
N ASP A 17 -15.30 25.88 5.18
CA ASP A 17 -16.13 27.08 5.03
C ASP A 17 -15.79 27.85 3.74
N ALA A 18 -16.86 28.20 3.02
CA ALA A 18 -17.01 29.43 2.26
C ALA A 18 -16.01 29.77 1.12
N GLN A 19 -15.79 28.87 0.18
CA GLN A 19 -15.59 29.31 -1.20
C GLN A 19 -16.68 28.67 -2.05
N ASP A 20 -17.62 29.49 -2.53
CA ASP A 20 -18.62 29.05 -3.51
C ASP A 20 -17.89 28.23 -4.58
N PRO A 21 -18.36 27.01 -4.92
CA PRO A 21 -17.88 26.36 -6.12
C PRO A 21 -18.10 27.35 -7.27
N PRO A 22 -17.12 27.57 -8.17
CA PRO A 22 -17.33 28.42 -9.32
C PRO A 22 -18.60 27.94 -10.02
N ASP A 23 -19.52 28.87 -10.28
CA ASP A 23 -20.77 28.60 -10.96
C ASP A 23 -20.44 27.81 -12.24
N ALA A 24 -20.96 26.58 -12.35
CA ALA A 24 -20.65 25.68 -13.46
C ALA A 24 -21.05 26.28 -14.82
N ALA A 25 -21.79 27.39 -14.81
CA ALA A 25 -22.15 28.20 -15.97
C ALA A 25 -20.98 29.01 -16.57
N ASP A 26 -19.86 29.21 -15.85
CA ASP A 26 -18.70 29.98 -16.34
C ASP A 26 -17.58 29.10 -16.93
N LEU A 27 -17.87 27.81 -17.15
CA LEU A 27 -17.00 26.86 -17.87
C LEU A 27 -17.33 26.76 -19.36
N ASP A 28 -17.77 27.86 -19.98
CA ASP A 28 -17.89 27.99 -21.45
C ASP A 28 -16.50 28.28 -22.07
N GLY A 29 -15.51 27.50 -21.65
CA GLY A 29 -14.23 27.39 -22.31
C GLY A 29 -14.36 26.40 -23.46
N ASP A 30 -14.70 26.96 -24.63
CA ASP A 30 -14.46 26.48 -25.99
C ASP A 30 -13.73 25.12 -26.07
N ASP A 31 -14.52 24.07 -26.24
CA ASP A 31 -14.28 22.86 -27.04
C ASP A 31 -12.82 22.45 -27.41
N GLU A 32 -11.91 22.34 -26.43
CA GLU A 32 -10.64 21.60 -26.58
C GLU A 32 -10.69 20.21 -25.91
N ARG A 33 -11.86 19.80 -25.42
CA ARG A 33 -12.04 18.48 -24.76
C ARG A 33 -12.16 17.32 -25.75
N ASP A 34 -12.24 17.60 -27.04
CA ASP A 34 -12.46 16.61 -28.09
C ASP A 34 -11.15 16.08 -28.72
N ASN A 35 -9.99 16.67 -28.40
CA ASN A 35 -8.68 16.18 -28.87
C ASN A 35 -8.02 15.20 -27.88
N LEU A 36 -8.80 14.32 -27.25
CA LEU A 36 -8.27 13.19 -26.47
C LEU A 36 -7.93 11.99 -27.36
N ASP A 37 -7.62 12.23 -28.64
CA ASP A 37 -7.20 11.17 -29.55
C ASP A 37 -5.76 10.76 -29.18
N PRO A 38 -5.52 9.52 -28.71
CA PRO A 38 -4.19 9.08 -28.28
C PRO A 38 -3.10 9.29 -29.35
N GLU A 39 -3.46 9.34 -30.63
CA GLU A 39 -2.54 9.61 -31.74
C GLU A 39 -2.15 11.10 -31.88
N ASP A 40 -3.01 12.04 -31.45
CA ASP A 40 -2.78 13.50 -31.56
C ASP A 40 -2.09 14.11 -30.32
N LEU A 41 -2.15 13.40 -29.18
CA LEU A 41 -1.61 13.87 -27.90
C LEU A 41 -0.08 13.96 -27.83
N GLY A 42 0.65 13.55 -28.89
CA GLY A 42 2.08 13.85 -29.06
C GLY A 42 3.02 13.26 -28.01
N PHE A 43 2.56 12.29 -27.21
CA PHE A 43 3.36 11.64 -26.16
C PHE A 43 4.42 10.67 -26.71
N GLY A 44 4.40 10.39 -28.01
CA GLY A 44 5.32 9.44 -28.66
C GLY A 44 5.04 7.98 -28.32
N PHE A 45 3.80 7.68 -27.89
CA PHE A 45 3.32 6.31 -27.69
C PHE A 45 2.30 6.01 -28.79
N ASP A 46 2.65 5.09 -29.68
CA ASP A 46 1.73 4.55 -30.67
C ASP A 46 0.80 3.50 -30.02
N PRO A 47 -0.38 3.21 -30.60
CA PRO A 47 -1.26 2.16 -30.10
C PRO A 47 -0.58 0.78 -29.96
N ALA A 48 0.44 0.52 -30.78
CA ALA A 48 1.28 -0.68 -30.71
C ALA A 48 2.13 -0.72 -29.42
N ASP A 49 2.62 0.42 -28.94
CA ASP A 49 3.41 0.50 -27.71
C ASP A 49 2.56 0.14 -26.48
N VAL A 50 1.25 0.41 -26.53
CA VAL A 50 0.30 0.03 -25.48
C VAL A 50 0.06 -1.48 -25.47
N GLU A 51 0.03 -2.12 -26.64
CA GLU A 51 -0.08 -3.57 -26.75
C GLU A 51 1.20 -4.26 -26.25
N ASP A 52 2.37 -3.72 -26.60
CA ASP A 52 3.66 -4.19 -26.09
C ASP A 52 3.78 -4.00 -24.58
N LEU A 53 3.31 -2.87 -24.03
CA LEU A 53 3.28 -2.63 -22.59
C LEU A 53 2.33 -3.58 -21.86
N LYS A 54 1.15 -3.86 -22.43
CA LYS A 54 0.20 -4.85 -21.89
C LYS A 54 0.79 -6.26 -21.92
N GLY A 55 1.46 -6.62 -23.02
CA GLY A 55 2.19 -7.87 -23.16
C GLY A 55 3.31 -8.01 -22.14
N ALA A 56 4.08 -6.94 -21.92
CA ALA A 56 5.13 -6.89 -20.91
C ALA A 56 4.56 -6.99 -19.49
N LEU A 57 3.44 -6.33 -19.19
CA LEU A 57 2.79 -6.40 -17.88
C LEU A 57 2.27 -7.81 -17.57
N TRP A 58 1.56 -8.43 -18.53
CA TRP A 58 1.06 -9.79 -18.37
C TRP A 58 2.17 -10.86 -18.38
N SER A 59 3.29 -10.59 -19.04
CA SER A 59 4.46 -11.48 -19.01
C SER A 59 5.33 -11.26 -17.76
N ALA A 60 5.37 -10.04 -17.22
CA ALA A 60 6.04 -9.73 -15.97
C ALA A 60 5.35 -10.43 -14.79
N ASP A 61 4.01 -10.50 -14.80
CA ASP A 61 3.22 -11.27 -13.82
C ASP A 61 3.57 -12.78 -13.87
N ALA A 62 3.90 -13.31 -15.05
CA ALA A 62 4.34 -14.69 -15.23
C ALA A 62 5.82 -14.91 -14.87
N GLN A 63 6.66 -13.87 -14.90
CA GLN A 63 8.10 -13.96 -14.65
C GLN A 63 8.48 -13.63 -13.20
N ASP A 64 7.58 -12.99 -12.44
CA ASP A 64 7.65 -12.88 -10.98
C ASP A 64 6.99 -14.08 -10.27
N GLY A 65 6.49 -15.05 -11.04
CA GLY A 65 5.71 -16.20 -10.59
C GLY A 65 6.50 -17.45 -10.17
N GLU A 66 7.78 -17.33 -9.80
CA GLU A 66 8.53 -18.44 -9.20
C GLU A 66 8.65 -18.37 -7.66
N ASP A 67 8.05 -17.38 -6.97
CA ASP A 67 8.07 -17.40 -5.49
C ASP A 67 6.82 -16.90 -4.72
N GLU A 68 5.74 -16.37 -5.34
CA GLU A 68 4.68 -15.74 -4.51
C GLU A 68 3.22 -15.92 -4.97
N ALA A 69 2.86 -17.13 -5.41
CA ALA A 69 1.47 -17.56 -5.50
C ALA A 69 1.16 -18.65 -4.47
N GLN A 70 1.45 -18.37 -3.19
CA GLN A 70 0.77 -19.10 -2.12
C GLN A 70 -0.61 -18.48 -1.95
N PRO A 71 -1.71 -19.27 -1.86
CA PRO A 71 -3.05 -18.71 -1.73
C PRO A 71 -3.07 -17.75 -0.53
N ALA A 72 -3.71 -16.59 -0.67
CA ALA A 72 -3.80 -15.58 0.40
C ALA A 72 -4.30 -16.17 1.75
N GLU A 73 -5.01 -17.31 1.71
CA GLU A 73 -5.40 -18.10 2.88
C GLU A 73 -4.19 -18.63 3.68
N ASP A 74 -3.11 -19.05 3.02
CA ASP A 74 -1.87 -19.50 3.65
C ASP A 74 -1.10 -18.34 4.29
N GLU A 75 -1.18 -17.15 3.69
CA GLU A 75 -0.57 -15.94 4.26
C GLU A 75 -1.32 -15.49 5.53
N VAL A 76 -2.65 -15.51 5.50
CA VAL A 76 -3.48 -15.22 6.68
C VAL A 76 -3.22 -16.27 7.78
N ALA A 77 -3.16 -17.55 7.45
CA ALA A 77 -2.84 -18.61 8.40
C ALA A 77 -1.45 -18.43 9.04
N ARG A 78 -0.46 -17.99 8.26
CA ARG A 78 0.88 -17.62 8.76
C ARG A 78 0.84 -16.42 9.70
N MET A 79 0.09 -15.37 9.35
CA MET A 79 -0.07 -14.19 10.21
C MET A 79 -0.78 -14.53 11.52
N GLU A 80 -1.79 -15.40 11.47
CA GLU A 80 -2.51 -15.88 12.66
C GLU A 80 -1.59 -16.68 13.60
N ASP A 81 -0.76 -17.59 13.07
CA ASP A 81 0.22 -18.34 13.85
C ASP A 81 1.26 -17.40 14.49
N MET A 82 1.73 -16.39 13.75
CA MET A 82 2.64 -15.36 14.27
C MET A 82 2.00 -14.58 15.42
N MET A 83 0.76 -14.09 15.26
CA MET A 83 0.08 -13.34 16.31
C MET A 83 -0.10 -14.20 17.56
N ARG A 84 -0.45 -15.48 17.39
CA ARG A 84 -0.61 -16.43 18.50
C ARG A 84 0.70 -16.69 19.25
N LYS A 85 1.81 -16.90 18.52
CA LYS A 85 3.15 -17.07 19.09
C LYS A 85 3.62 -15.81 19.84
N LEU A 86 3.42 -14.63 19.26
CA LEU A 86 3.80 -13.36 19.89
C LEU A 86 2.96 -13.05 21.14
N GLN A 87 1.68 -13.41 21.13
CA GLN A 87 0.81 -13.25 22.30
C GLN A 87 1.23 -14.16 23.45
N ALA A 88 1.57 -15.42 23.18
CA ALA A 88 2.09 -16.34 24.20
C ALA A 88 3.41 -15.84 24.82
N VAL A 89 4.32 -15.30 24.00
CA VAL A 89 5.58 -14.70 24.49
C VAL A 89 5.32 -13.43 25.29
N ARG A 90 4.32 -12.63 24.89
CA ARG A 90 3.90 -11.43 25.62
C ARG A 90 3.36 -11.78 27.01
N GLU A 91 2.47 -12.77 27.10
CA GLU A 91 1.92 -13.28 28.37
C GLU A 91 3.02 -13.88 29.26
N ALA A 92 3.93 -14.68 28.69
CA ALA A 92 5.10 -15.20 29.41
C ALA A 92 6.06 -14.07 29.87
N GLY A 93 6.08 -12.94 29.16
CA GLY A 93 6.88 -11.77 29.47
C GLY A 93 6.28 -10.85 30.53
N GLU A 94 4.98 -10.89 30.82
CA GLU A 94 4.30 -9.94 31.71
C GLU A 94 4.84 -9.97 33.16
N GLY A 95 5.47 -11.06 33.58
CA GLY A 95 6.16 -11.17 34.87
C GLY A 95 7.63 -10.72 34.89
N LEU A 96 8.23 -10.34 33.76
CA LEU A 96 9.66 -10.00 33.64
C LEU A 96 9.93 -8.49 33.50
N PRO A 97 11.09 -8.00 34.02
CA PRO A 97 11.54 -6.63 33.82
C PRO A 97 11.58 -6.25 32.34
N GLU A 98 11.26 -4.99 32.02
CA GLU A 98 11.06 -4.52 30.64
C GLU A 98 12.27 -4.79 29.73
N ALA A 99 13.49 -4.67 30.26
CA ALA A 99 14.72 -4.97 29.53
C ALA A 99 14.85 -6.45 29.13
N GLN A 100 14.34 -7.37 29.97
CA GLN A 100 14.38 -8.80 29.74
C GLN A 100 13.23 -9.25 28.82
N ARG A 101 12.06 -8.61 28.95
CA ARG A 101 10.93 -8.72 28.00
C ARG A 101 11.33 -8.37 26.57
N ARG A 102 12.00 -7.23 26.37
CA ARG A 102 12.45 -6.80 25.03
C ARG A 102 13.44 -7.77 24.41
N ARG A 103 14.35 -8.35 25.21
CA ARG A 103 15.28 -9.39 24.73
C ARG A 103 14.57 -10.68 24.34
N MET A 104 13.58 -11.12 25.13
CA MET A 104 12.79 -12.32 24.84
C MET A 104 11.95 -12.13 23.57
N ALA A 105 11.26 -10.98 23.45
CA ALA A 105 10.49 -10.62 22.27
C ALA A 105 11.38 -10.54 21.01
N ALA A 106 12.55 -9.91 21.08
CA ALA A 106 13.46 -9.82 19.95
C ALA A 106 14.00 -11.18 19.49
N ARG A 107 14.23 -12.12 20.42
CA ARG A 107 14.63 -13.49 20.08
C ARG A 107 13.49 -14.27 19.43
N ALA A 108 12.27 -14.15 19.97
CA ALA A 108 11.09 -14.80 19.40
C ALA A 108 10.76 -14.27 17.99
N VAL A 109 10.82 -12.95 17.78
CA VAL A 109 10.63 -12.35 16.44
C VAL A 109 11.69 -12.82 15.45
N LYS A 110 12.95 -12.92 15.88
CA LYS A 110 14.03 -13.44 15.03
C LYS A 110 13.83 -14.92 14.66
N GLU A 111 13.26 -15.71 15.56
CA GLU A 111 12.95 -17.13 15.31
C GLU A 111 11.78 -17.27 14.32
N VAL A 112 10.74 -16.45 14.46
CA VAL A 112 9.61 -16.39 13.51
C VAL A 112 10.08 -15.94 12.13
N MET A 113 10.93 -14.93 12.03
CA MET A 113 11.49 -14.47 10.74
C MET A 113 12.47 -15.46 10.09
N ARG A 114 12.86 -16.53 10.77
CA ARG A 114 13.70 -17.60 10.22
C ARG A 114 12.87 -18.83 9.82
N GLU A 115 11.63 -18.94 10.30
CA GLU A 115 10.67 -19.99 9.91
C GLU A 115 9.85 -19.60 8.66
N LEU A 116 9.93 -18.33 8.26
CA LEU A 116 9.55 -17.82 6.93
C LEU A 116 10.71 -18.04 5.96
#